data_AF-F8D7Q1-F1
#
_entry.id   AF-F8D7Q1-F1
#
_cell.length_a   1.000
_cell.length_b   1.000
_cell.length_c   1.000
_cell.angle_alpha   90.00
_cell.angle_beta   90.00
_cell.angle_gamma   90.00
#
_symmetry.space_group_name_H-M   'P 1'
#
loop_
_entity.id
_entity.type
_entity.pdbx_description
1 polymer ?
#
loop_
_entity_poly.entity_id
_entity_poly.type
_entity_poly.pdbx_seq_one_letter_code
_entity_poly.pdbx_strand_id
1 'polypeptide(L)'
;MPTSDSNGSPDEPDGETDTGSGADTESDELPDDVVDDAERLAHLERAAVDDNEADAYAERRDDILEDHDFTSRIREEDDATLVLHPEEWHDDEAGVIRTDRIDDLSRAVEIPLEGTGDPDDWDDVDEHNRELVAAVREEHGDVHGANAETLADFVGNHYAKPIESLTGSELREFRTDYYVRNAWPSEKQQDVIDESIALVYDAADEPVPEFDS
;
A
#
# COMPACT_ATOMS: atom_id res chain seq x y z
N MET A 1 49.74 -19.72 -47.36
CA MET A 1 50.65 -19.00 -46.44
C MET A 1 49.99 -19.04 -45.06
N PRO A 2 50.80 -19.22 -44.01
CA PRO A 2 50.54 -20.02 -42.79
C PRO A 2 49.84 -19.19 -41.68
N THR A 3 49.43 -19.65 -40.49
CA THR A 3 49.90 -20.67 -39.53
C THR A 3 48.75 -21.09 -38.58
N SER A 4 48.66 -22.37 -38.24
CA SER A 4 48.26 -22.81 -36.89
C SER A 4 49.40 -22.51 -35.91
N ASP A 5 49.11 -22.08 -34.68
CA ASP A 5 49.37 -22.89 -33.47
C ASP A 5 48.83 -22.25 -32.17
N SER A 6 48.23 -23.15 -31.39
CA SER A 6 47.99 -23.27 -29.93
C SER A 6 48.43 -22.19 -28.94
N ASN A 7 47.51 -21.91 -27.99
CA ASN A 7 47.76 -21.89 -26.53
C ASN A 7 46.36 -21.91 -25.86
N GLY A 8 45.93 -22.89 -25.04
CA GLY A 8 46.59 -23.40 -23.85
C GLY A 8 46.02 -22.70 -22.61
N SER A 9 44.88 -23.21 -22.08
CA SER A 9 44.25 -22.89 -20.77
C SER A 9 45.26 -22.91 -19.60
N PRO A 10 45.05 -22.23 -18.45
CA PRO A 10 44.02 -22.63 -17.46
C PRO A 10 43.51 -21.53 -16.49
N ASP A 11 42.77 -22.00 -15.48
CA ASP A 11 42.44 -21.39 -14.17
C ASP A 11 41.19 -20.49 -14.07
N GLU A 12 40.08 -21.14 -13.71
CA GLU A 12 39.22 -20.63 -12.64
C GLU A 12 40.03 -20.53 -11.34
N PRO A 13 39.75 -19.53 -10.51
CA PRO A 13 39.38 -19.90 -9.15
C PRO A 13 38.17 -19.12 -8.62
N ASP A 14 37.39 -19.90 -7.88
CA ASP A 14 36.78 -19.60 -6.59
C ASP A 14 35.83 -18.40 -6.46
N GLY A 15 34.64 -18.75 -5.95
CA GLY A 15 33.64 -17.80 -5.55
C GLY A 15 34.09 -16.95 -4.37
N GLU A 16 33.68 -15.70 -4.42
CA GLU A 16 33.49 -14.87 -3.25
C GLU A 16 32.04 -14.43 -3.29
N THR A 17 31.21 -15.15 -2.53
CA THR A 17 30.02 -14.58 -1.90
C THR A 17 30.49 -13.40 -1.07
N ASP A 18 30.48 -12.21 -1.64
CA ASP A 18 30.57 -10.98 -0.86
C ASP A 18 29.18 -10.71 -0.29
N THR A 19 28.84 -11.48 0.74
CA THR A 19 27.85 -11.08 1.72
C THR A 19 28.46 -9.91 2.47
N GLY A 20 28.32 -8.72 1.89
CA GLY A 20 28.57 -7.45 2.53
C GLY A 20 27.55 -7.23 3.65
N SER A 21 27.69 -8.00 4.72
CA SER A 21 27.23 -7.59 6.05
C SER A 21 28.17 -6.47 6.48
N GLY A 22 27.69 -5.23 6.41
CA GLY A 22 28.47 -4.08 6.83
C GLY A 22 27.89 -2.75 6.37
N ALA A 23 26.80 -2.33 7.00
CA ALA A 23 26.76 -1.12 7.83
C ALA A 23 25.29 -0.76 8.04
N ASP A 24 24.85 -0.74 9.29
CA ASP A 24 23.94 0.30 9.77
C ASP A 24 24.54 1.65 9.36
N THR A 25 24.28 2.05 8.12
CA THR A 25 24.20 3.46 7.79
C THR A 25 22.87 3.82 8.41
N GLU A 26 22.88 4.69 9.42
CA GLU A 26 21.68 5.43 9.80
C GLU A 26 21.17 6.03 8.49
N SER A 27 20.21 5.36 7.85
CA SER A 27 19.66 5.81 6.60
C SER A 27 18.81 7.01 7.00
N ASP A 28 19.13 8.20 6.48
CA ASP A 28 18.34 9.43 6.66
C ASP A 28 16.92 9.33 6.04
N GLU A 29 16.53 8.12 5.61
CA GLU A 29 15.34 7.73 4.86
C GLU A 29 14.53 6.70 5.66
N LEU A 30 13.21 6.84 5.64
CA LEU A 30 12.30 5.93 6.36
C LEU A 30 12.36 4.51 5.77
N PRO A 31 12.36 3.47 6.60
CA PRO A 31 12.17 2.10 6.12
C PRO A 31 10.81 1.94 5.41
N ASP A 32 10.77 1.17 4.32
CA ASP A 32 9.55 0.95 3.53
C ASP A 32 8.39 0.42 4.38
N ASP A 33 8.67 -0.48 5.34
CA ASP A 33 7.65 -1.04 6.24
C ASP A 33 7.02 0.03 7.15
N VAL A 34 7.77 1.06 7.52
CA VAL A 34 7.26 2.20 8.31
C VAL A 34 6.42 3.12 7.43
N VAL A 35 6.80 3.30 6.17
CA VAL A 35 6.03 4.06 5.18
C VAL A 35 4.68 3.39 4.93
N ASP A 36 4.68 2.07 4.71
CA ASP A 36 3.48 1.26 4.49
C ASP A 36 2.54 1.31 5.72
N ASP A 37 3.08 1.14 6.92
CA ASP A 37 2.28 1.24 8.15
C ASP A 37 1.71 2.65 8.36
N ALA A 38 2.47 3.70 8.03
CA ALA A 38 1.99 5.08 8.13
C ALA A 38 0.88 5.39 7.12
N GLU A 39 0.99 4.90 5.88
CA GLU A 39 -0.07 4.96 4.86
C GLU A 39 -1.32 4.24 5.35
N ARG A 40 -1.18 2.99 5.79
CA ARG A 40 -2.28 2.17 6.30
C ARG A 40 -3.02 2.85 7.44
N LEU A 41 -2.29 3.39 8.42
CA LEU A 41 -2.88 4.13 9.54
C LEU A 41 -3.58 5.42 9.08
N ALA A 42 -3.06 6.11 8.05
CA ALA A 42 -3.73 7.27 7.47
C ALA A 42 -5.03 6.91 6.73
N HIS A 43 -5.07 5.77 6.04
CA HIS A 43 -6.32 5.25 5.47
C HIS A 43 -7.34 4.92 6.56
N LEU A 44 -6.91 4.26 7.64
CA LEU A 44 -7.77 3.91 8.77
C LEU A 44 -8.31 5.14 9.50
N GLU A 45 -7.47 6.14 9.77
CA GLU A 45 -7.88 7.43 10.34
C GLU A 45 -9.00 8.08 9.52
N ARG A 46 -8.84 8.11 8.19
CA ARG A 46 -9.81 8.72 7.28
C ARG A 46 -11.11 7.93 7.16
N ALA A 47 -11.04 6.61 7.30
CA ALA A 47 -12.19 5.72 7.21
C ALA A 47 -12.97 5.62 8.53
N ALA A 48 -12.37 5.99 9.66
CA ALA A 48 -12.97 5.87 10.98
C ALA A 48 -14.19 6.80 11.16
N VAL A 49 -15.24 6.26 11.77
CA VAL A 49 -16.50 6.97 12.05
C VAL A 49 -16.48 7.61 13.43
N ASP A 50 -15.76 6.99 14.37
CA ASP A 50 -15.60 7.49 15.74
C ASP A 50 -14.32 8.33 15.83
N ASP A 51 -14.47 9.58 16.28
CA ASP A 51 -13.34 10.50 16.42
C ASP A 51 -12.22 9.94 17.31
N ASN A 52 -12.54 9.14 18.36
CA ASN A 52 -11.48 8.57 19.21
C ASN A 52 -10.74 7.42 18.52
N GLU A 53 -11.41 6.72 17.60
CA GLU A 53 -10.75 5.69 16.77
C GLU A 53 -9.83 6.35 15.74
N ALA A 54 -10.29 7.42 15.09
CA ALA A 54 -9.46 8.23 14.20
C ALA A 54 -8.22 8.79 14.92
N ASP A 55 -8.42 9.40 16.10
CA ASP A 55 -7.34 9.92 16.93
C ASP A 55 -6.34 8.81 17.31
N ALA A 56 -6.81 7.61 17.65
CA ALA A 56 -5.93 6.49 18.00
C ALA A 56 -5.05 6.01 16.82
N TYR A 57 -5.58 6.02 15.59
CA TYR A 57 -4.77 5.70 14.41
C TYR A 57 -3.75 6.81 14.12
N ALA A 58 -4.13 8.08 14.28
CA ALA A 58 -3.22 9.22 14.13
C ALA A 58 -2.08 9.19 15.18
N GLU A 59 -2.41 8.97 16.45
CA GLU A 59 -1.43 8.84 17.55
C GLU A 59 -0.46 7.69 17.27
N ARG A 60 -0.98 6.53 16.83
CA ARG A 60 -0.13 5.39 16.49
C ARG A 60 0.79 5.68 15.30
N ARG A 61 0.33 6.43 14.30
CA ARG A 61 1.16 6.85 13.17
C ARG A 61 2.27 7.78 13.64
N ASP A 62 1.96 8.73 14.51
CA ASP A 62 2.95 9.64 15.05
C ASP A 62 3.99 8.89 15.91
N ASP A 63 3.57 7.93 16.74
CA ASP A 63 4.47 7.09 17.54
C ASP A 63 5.48 6.32 16.68
N ILE A 64 5.05 5.70 15.57
CA ILE A 64 5.98 4.94 14.70
C ILE A 64 6.92 5.86 13.92
N LEU A 65 6.53 7.10 13.63
CA LEU A 65 7.39 8.06 12.91
C LEU A 65 8.38 8.76 13.83
N GLU A 66 8.01 9.00 15.09
CA GLU A 66 8.88 9.63 16.11
C GLU A 66 10.16 8.80 16.34
N ASP A 67 10.06 7.47 16.33
CA ASP A 67 11.20 6.55 16.45
C ASP A 67 12.26 6.74 15.33
N HIS A 68 11.89 7.43 14.25
CA HIS A 68 12.75 7.74 13.10
C HIS A 68 13.05 9.24 12.93
N ASP A 69 12.65 10.12 13.86
CA ASP A 69 12.73 11.58 13.73
C ASP A 69 11.90 12.14 12.54
N PHE A 70 10.78 11.49 12.21
CA PHE A 70 9.82 11.92 11.20
C PHE A 70 8.48 12.35 11.80
N THR A 71 7.72 13.12 11.03
CA THR A 71 6.34 13.49 11.32
C THR A 71 5.50 13.47 10.05
N SER A 72 4.20 13.56 10.19
CA SER A 72 3.24 13.44 9.10
C SER A 72 2.32 14.65 8.97
N ARG A 73 1.83 14.89 7.75
CA ARG A 73 0.70 15.79 7.49
C ARG A 73 -0.10 15.30 6.28
N ILE A 74 -1.39 15.60 6.26
CA ILE A 74 -2.25 15.31 5.11
C ILE A 74 -2.56 16.61 4.36
N ARG A 75 -2.37 16.59 3.04
CA ARG A 75 -2.73 17.69 2.13
C ARG A 75 -4.03 17.33 1.39
N GLU A 76 -5.04 18.20 1.52
CA GLU A 76 -6.42 18.00 1.01
C GLU A 76 -6.77 18.89 -0.22
N GLU A 77 -5.79 19.52 -0.87
CA GLU A 77 -6.08 20.53 -1.92
C GLU A 77 -6.64 19.93 -3.23
N ASP A 78 -6.24 18.69 -3.55
CA ASP A 78 -6.72 17.89 -4.68
C ASP A 78 -7.12 16.49 -4.16
N ASP A 79 -6.45 15.42 -4.59
CA ASP A 79 -6.53 14.10 -3.96
C ASP A 79 -5.69 14.10 -2.68
N ALA A 80 -6.22 13.50 -1.60
CA ALA A 80 -5.54 13.48 -0.32
C ALA A 80 -4.16 12.83 -0.44
N THR A 81 -3.13 13.54 0.01
CA THR A 81 -1.74 13.05 0.03
C THR A 81 -1.21 13.07 1.45
N LEU A 82 -0.74 11.92 1.95
CA LEU A 82 0.07 11.84 3.16
C LEU A 82 1.49 12.28 2.82
N VAL A 83 2.03 13.20 3.61
CA VAL A 83 3.41 13.67 3.48
C VAL A 83 4.15 13.33 4.75
N LEU A 84 5.11 12.40 4.64
CA LEU A 84 6.05 12.06 5.70
C LEU A 84 7.31 12.88 5.50
N HIS A 85 7.76 13.59 6.54
CA HIS A 85 8.96 14.40 6.46
C HIS A 85 9.72 14.45 7.79
N PRO A 86 11.03 14.74 7.76
CA PRO A 86 11.80 14.91 8.99
C PRO A 86 11.17 15.95 9.91
N GLU A 87 11.15 15.67 11.22
CA GLU A 87 10.60 16.54 12.25
C GLU A 87 11.36 17.89 12.28
N GLU A 88 12.68 17.86 12.05
CA GLU A 88 13.54 19.04 12.08
C GLU A 88 13.13 20.17 11.10
N TRP A 89 12.39 19.83 10.04
CA TRP A 89 11.85 20.79 9.08
C TRP A 89 10.70 21.60 9.66
N HIS A 90 10.02 21.06 10.68
CA HIS A 90 8.92 21.70 11.33
C HIS A 90 9.40 22.70 12.39
N ASP A 91 8.66 23.80 12.54
CA ASP A 91 8.85 24.73 13.64
C ASP A 91 7.60 24.66 14.51
N ASP A 92 7.70 23.94 15.64
CA ASP A 92 6.56 23.69 16.53
C ASP A 92 6.00 24.96 17.15
N GLU A 93 6.83 26.01 17.28
CA GLU A 93 6.39 27.30 17.79
C GLU A 93 5.58 28.07 16.73
N ALA A 94 5.90 27.89 15.45
CA ALA A 94 5.22 28.53 14.32
C ALA A 94 4.12 27.66 13.68
N GLY A 95 4.10 26.36 13.95
CA GLY A 95 3.20 25.37 13.34
C GLY A 95 3.35 25.27 11.83
N VAL A 96 4.55 25.53 11.28
CA VAL A 96 4.81 25.54 9.83
C VAL A 96 6.16 24.93 9.49
N ILE A 97 6.25 24.38 8.28
CA ILE A 97 7.52 23.93 7.69
C ILE A 97 8.42 25.13 7.39
N ARG A 98 9.67 25.05 7.85
CA ARG A 98 10.74 26.02 7.60
C ARG A 98 11.55 25.57 6.41
N THR A 99 11.22 26.09 5.22
CA THR A 99 11.93 25.76 3.98
C THR A 99 13.43 26.09 4.03
N ASP A 100 13.86 26.98 4.93
CA ASP A 100 15.27 27.29 5.20
C ASP A 100 16.03 26.19 5.98
N ARG A 101 15.32 25.20 6.54
CA ARG A 101 15.89 24.00 7.21
C ARG A 101 15.92 22.76 6.32
N ILE A 102 15.37 22.85 5.10
CA ILE A 102 15.34 21.72 4.17
C ILE A 102 16.63 21.74 3.36
N ASP A 103 17.57 20.88 3.74
CA ASP A 103 18.82 20.67 2.99
C ASP A 103 18.62 19.67 1.84
N ASP A 104 17.70 18.72 1.99
CA ASP A 104 17.40 17.70 0.99
C ASP A 104 15.90 17.37 0.93
N LEU A 105 15.24 17.72 -0.17
CA LEU A 105 13.81 17.45 -0.36
C LEU A 105 13.51 15.97 -0.63
N SER A 106 14.47 15.16 -1.07
CA SER A 106 14.18 13.74 -1.37
C SER A 106 13.95 12.90 -0.12
N ARG A 107 14.22 13.44 1.08
CA ARG A 107 13.89 12.78 2.35
C ARG A 107 12.40 12.77 2.66
N ALA A 108 11.57 13.56 1.97
CA ALA A 108 10.13 13.51 2.14
C ALA A 108 9.52 12.43 1.25
N VAL A 109 8.54 11.71 1.81
CA VAL A 109 7.74 10.72 1.09
C VAL A 109 6.32 11.29 0.92
N GLU A 110 5.83 11.32 -0.32
CA GLU A 110 4.46 11.72 -0.64
C GLU A 110 3.66 10.51 -1.11
N ILE A 111 2.59 10.18 -0.39
CA ILE A 111 1.78 8.98 -0.61
C ILE A 111 0.34 9.37 -0.94
N PRO A 112 -0.17 9.08 -2.15
CA PRO A 112 -1.55 9.35 -2.51
C PRO A 112 -2.53 8.41 -1.79
N LEU A 113 -3.35 8.96 -0.89
CA LEU A 113 -4.38 8.22 -0.14
C LEU A 113 -5.67 7.98 -0.95
N GLU A 114 -5.75 8.53 -2.16
CA GLU A 114 -6.90 8.43 -3.05
C GLU A 114 -6.42 8.25 -4.49
N GLY A 115 -7.26 7.69 -5.36
CA GLY A 115 -6.94 7.52 -6.78
C GLY A 115 -6.06 6.31 -7.06
N THR A 116 -5.40 6.27 -8.22
CA THR A 116 -4.58 5.15 -8.68
C THR A 116 -3.24 5.08 -7.95
N GLY A 117 -2.81 3.87 -7.59
CA GLY A 117 -1.46 3.56 -7.11
C GLY A 117 -0.43 3.58 -8.24
N ASP A 118 0.81 3.19 -7.91
CA ASP A 118 1.91 3.17 -8.87
C ASP A 118 1.75 2.01 -9.86
N PRO A 119 1.72 2.28 -11.18
CA PRO A 119 1.68 1.22 -12.19
C PRO A 119 2.92 0.31 -12.20
N ASP A 120 4.05 0.74 -11.63
CA ASP A 120 5.27 -0.08 -11.56
C ASP A 120 5.15 -1.22 -10.51
N ASP A 121 4.28 -1.06 -9.50
CA ASP A 121 4.01 -2.07 -8.45
C ASP A 121 2.88 -3.05 -8.80
N TRP A 122 2.37 -2.98 -10.03
CA TRP A 122 1.16 -3.69 -10.45
C TRP A 122 1.23 -5.22 -10.24
N ASP A 123 2.38 -5.83 -10.53
CA ASP A 123 2.55 -7.29 -10.42
C ASP A 123 2.46 -7.74 -8.95
N ASP A 124 3.15 -7.04 -8.04
CA ASP A 124 3.17 -7.35 -6.61
C ASP A 124 1.78 -7.11 -5.97
N VAL A 125 1.10 -6.03 -6.38
CA VAL A 125 -0.26 -5.72 -5.96
C VAL A 125 -1.29 -6.73 -6.47
N ASP A 126 -1.21 -7.18 -7.74
CA ASP A 126 -2.12 -8.21 -8.24
C ASP A 126 -1.86 -9.53 -7.49
N GLU A 127 -0.61 -9.92 -7.26
CA GLU A 127 -0.27 -11.13 -6.51
C GLU A 127 -0.89 -11.12 -5.11
N HIS A 128 -0.68 -10.06 -4.33
CA HIS A 128 -1.28 -9.89 -3.00
C HIS A 128 -2.82 -9.98 -3.04
N ASN A 129 -3.45 -9.28 -3.97
CA ASN A 129 -4.90 -9.33 -4.14
C ASN A 129 -5.39 -10.73 -4.52
N ARG A 130 -4.63 -11.51 -5.30
CA ARG A 130 -4.97 -12.91 -5.63
C ARG A 130 -4.82 -13.84 -4.42
N GLU A 131 -3.88 -13.58 -3.51
CA GLU A 131 -3.76 -14.33 -2.26
C GLU A 131 -5.01 -14.15 -1.38
N LEU A 132 -5.50 -12.92 -1.23
CA LEU A 132 -6.75 -12.65 -0.51
C LEU A 132 -7.95 -13.38 -1.15
N VAL A 133 -8.05 -13.36 -2.48
CA VAL A 133 -9.09 -14.11 -3.21
C VAL A 133 -9.01 -15.61 -2.94
N ALA A 134 -7.80 -16.17 -2.94
CA ALA A 134 -7.58 -17.58 -2.67
C ALA A 134 -7.97 -17.95 -1.23
N ALA A 135 -7.59 -17.14 -0.25
CA ALA A 135 -7.96 -17.32 1.15
C ALA A 135 -9.48 -17.32 1.34
N VAL A 136 -10.18 -16.31 0.81
CA VAL A 136 -11.64 -16.21 0.90
C VAL A 136 -12.34 -17.40 0.22
N ARG A 137 -11.82 -17.84 -0.94
CA ARG A 137 -12.37 -19.00 -1.65
C ARG A 137 -12.17 -20.29 -0.86
N GLU A 138 -11.00 -20.49 -0.26
CA GLU A 138 -10.69 -21.67 0.53
C GLU A 138 -11.57 -21.76 1.78
N GLU A 139 -11.74 -20.64 2.49
CA GLU A 139 -12.46 -20.63 3.78
C GLU A 139 -13.97 -20.53 3.63
N HIS A 140 -14.47 -19.71 2.70
CA HIS A 140 -15.90 -19.38 2.58
C HIS A 140 -16.55 -19.94 1.31
N GLY A 141 -15.76 -20.51 0.40
CA GLY A 141 -16.24 -21.23 -0.78
C GLY A 141 -16.42 -20.37 -2.03
N ASP A 142 -16.83 -21.04 -3.11
CA ASP A 142 -16.76 -20.50 -4.48
C ASP A 142 -17.57 -19.21 -4.71
N VAL A 143 -18.69 -19.02 -4.00
CA VAL A 143 -19.53 -17.83 -4.20
C VAL A 143 -18.81 -16.57 -3.71
N HIS A 144 -18.26 -16.62 -2.50
CA HIS A 144 -17.47 -15.52 -1.95
C HIS A 144 -16.15 -15.35 -2.71
N GLY A 145 -15.49 -16.46 -3.04
CA GLY A 145 -14.27 -16.44 -3.85
C GLY A 145 -14.44 -15.86 -5.26
N ALA A 146 -15.63 -15.98 -5.88
CA ALA A 146 -15.92 -15.37 -7.17
C ALA A 146 -16.22 -13.86 -7.05
N ASN A 147 -16.87 -13.45 -5.95
CA ASN A 147 -17.07 -12.04 -5.65
C ASN A 147 -15.74 -11.33 -5.34
N ALA A 148 -14.89 -11.96 -4.54
CA ALA A 148 -13.54 -11.49 -4.25
C ALA A 148 -12.70 -11.36 -5.53
N GLU A 149 -12.75 -12.36 -6.42
CA GLU A 149 -12.06 -12.30 -7.73
C GLU A 149 -12.53 -11.12 -8.57
N THR A 150 -13.83 -10.82 -8.54
CA THR A 150 -14.39 -9.66 -9.26
C THR A 150 -13.92 -8.34 -8.65
N LEU A 151 -13.77 -8.27 -7.33
CA LEU A 151 -13.20 -7.11 -6.65
C LEU A 151 -11.72 -6.93 -7.04
N ALA A 152 -10.91 -7.99 -6.96
CA ALA A 152 -9.51 -7.93 -7.40
C ALA A 152 -9.38 -7.48 -8.87
N ASP A 153 -10.24 -7.98 -9.76
CA ASP A 153 -10.27 -7.53 -11.16
C ASP A 153 -10.65 -6.06 -11.30
N PHE A 154 -11.58 -5.54 -10.50
CA PHE A 154 -11.90 -4.11 -10.49
C PHE A 154 -10.68 -3.28 -10.10
N VAL A 155 -10.06 -3.63 -8.97
CA VAL A 155 -8.93 -2.89 -8.40
C VAL A 155 -7.73 -2.92 -9.33
N GLY A 156 -7.33 -4.09 -9.83
CA GLY A 156 -6.21 -4.23 -10.75
C GLY A 156 -6.41 -3.49 -12.09
N ASN A 157 -7.66 -3.27 -12.51
CA ASN A 157 -7.97 -2.53 -13.74
C ASN A 157 -8.10 -1.01 -13.55
N HIS A 158 -8.49 -0.54 -12.36
CA HIS A 158 -8.89 0.86 -12.14
C HIS A 158 -8.00 1.62 -11.16
N TYR A 159 -7.34 0.92 -10.23
CA TYR A 159 -6.61 1.55 -9.13
C TYR A 159 -5.18 1.06 -9.00
N ALA A 160 -4.85 -0.20 -9.31
CA ALA A 160 -3.52 -0.77 -9.06
C ALA A 160 -3.07 -0.55 -7.59
N LYS A 161 -3.94 -0.86 -6.63
CA LYS A 161 -3.68 -0.79 -5.18
C LYS A 161 -4.04 -2.11 -4.48
N PRO A 162 -3.54 -2.38 -3.27
CA PRO A 162 -4.09 -3.42 -2.40
C PRO A 162 -5.58 -3.18 -2.16
N ILE A 163 -6.39 -4.24 -2.06
CA ILE A 163 -7.85 -4.12 -1.85
C ILE A 163 -8.16 -3.37 -0.56
N GLU A 164 -7.39 -3.62 0.50
CA GLU A 164 -7.55 -3.00 1.82
C GLU A 164 -7.30 -1.49 1.83
N SER A 165 -6.55 -0.96 0.86
CA SER A 165 -6.29 0.48 0.70
C SER A 165 -7.40 1.22 -0.05
N LEU A 166 -8.43 0.52 -0.55
CA LEU A 166 -9.57 1.18 -1.18
C LEU A 166 -10.31 2.06 -0.17
N THR A 167 -10.71 3.23 -0.63
CA THR A 167 -11.62 4.11 0.09
C THR A 167 -13.06 3.60 0.01
N GLY A 168 -13.91 4.06 0.95
CA GLY A 168 -15.34 3.73 0.95
C GLY A 168 -16.08 4.21 -0.32
N SER A 169 -15.62 5.27 -0.97
CA SER A 169 -16.17 5.76 -2.25
C SER A 169 -15.81 4.83 -3.41
N GLU A 170 -14.59 4.28 -3.44
CA GLU A 170 -14.13 3.35 -4.47
C GLU A 170 -14.80 1.97 -4.31
N LEU A 171 -14.99 1.48 -3.08
CA LEU A 171 -15.80 0.27 -2.82
C LEU A 171 -17.27 0.45 -3.26
N ARG A 172 -17.83 1.65 -3.08
CA ARG A 172 -19.18 1.97 -3.56
C ARG A 172 -19.25 1.98 -5.08
N GLU A 173 -18.25 2.53 -5.75
CA GLU A 173 -18.12 2.48 -7.21
C GLU A 173 -18.09 1.03 -7.69
N PHE A 174 -17.26 0.19 -7.05
CA PHE A 174 -17.22 -1.24 -7.32
C PHE A 174 -18.62 -1.85 -7.26
N ARG A 175 -19.29 -1.71 -6.12
CA ARG A 175 -20.57 -2.37 -5.83
C ARG A 175 -21.70 -1.89 -6.74
N THR A 176 -21.81 -0.59 -6.93
CA THR A 176 -23.00 0.02 -7.58
C THR A 176 -22.85 0.19 -9.09
N ASP A 177 -21.62 0.35 -9.60
CA ASP A 177 -21.36 0.58 -11.01
C ASP A 177 -20.62 -0.60 -11.66
N TYR A 178 -19.42 -0.95 -11.18
CA TYR A 178 -18.59 -1.95 -11.85
C TYR A 178 -19.22 -3.34 -11.81
N TYR A 179 -19.59 -3.80 -10.63
CA TYR A 179 -20.11 -5.14 -10.38
C TYR A 179 -21.40 -5.41 -11.18
N VAL A 180 -22.30 -4.43 -11.20
CA VAL A 180 -23.58 -4.51 -11.93
C VAL A 180 -23.37 -4.55 -13.44
N ARG A 181 -22.39 -3.80 -13.97
CA ARG A 181 -22.19 -3.65 -15.42
C ARG A 181 -21.29 -4.71 -16.04
N ASN A 182 -20.30 -5.20 -15.29
CA ASN A 182 -19.21 -6.00 -15.85
C ASN A 182 -19.22 -7.46 -15.38
N ALA A 183 -19.66 -7.75 -14.15
CA ALA A 183 -19.49 -9.07 -13.56
C ALA A 183 -20.61 -10.08 -13.90
N TRP A 184 -21.79 -9.59 -14.32
CA TRP A 184 -22.99 -10.41 -14.58
C TRP A 184 -23.27 -11.46 -13.48
N PRO A 185 -23.32 -11.05 -12.20
CA PRO A 185 -23.34 -11.98 -11.07
C PRO A 185 -24.65 -12.76 -10.98
N SER A 186 -24.57 -14.00 -10.50
CA SER A 186 -25.74 -14.80 -10.13
C SER A 186 -26.51 -14.17 -8.96
N GLU A 187 -27.78 -14.54 -8.78
CA GLU A 187 -28.59 -14.06 -7.65
C GLU A 187 -27.89 -14.32 -6.30
N LYS A 188 -27.28 -15.51 -6.14
CA LYS A 188 -26.54 -15.85 -4.92
C LYS A 188 -25.33 -14.96 -4.67
N GLN A 189 -24.60 -14.60 -5.74
CA GLN A 189 -23.45 -13.70 -5.65
C GLN A 189 -23.88 -12.27 -5.31
N GLN A 190 -25.01 -11.82 -5.84
CA GLN A 190 -25.58 -10.51 -5.51
C GLN A 190 -26.06 -10.46 -4.05
N ASP A 191 -26.73 -11.51 -3.57
CA ASP A 191 -27.28 -11.58 -2.22
C ASP A 191 -26.21 -11.51 -1.11
N VAL A 192 -24.94 -11.86 -1.44
CA VAL A 192 -23.84 -11.95 -0.47
C VAL A 192 -22.66 -11.03 -0.80
N ILE A 193 -22.82 -10.05 -1.70
CA ILE A 193 -21.70 -9.20 -2.13
C ILE A 193 -21.08 -8.41 -0.98
N ASP A 194 -21.90 -7.81 -0.12
CA ASP A 194 -21.41 -7.01 1.01
C ASP A 194 -20.68 -7.87 2.04
N GLU A 195 -21.21 -9.07 2.30
CA GLU A 195 -20.54 -10.07 3.15
C GLU A 195 -19.22 -10.51 2.51
N SER A 196 -19.17 -10.69 1.18
CA SER A 196 -17.94 -11.08 0.48
C SER A 196 -16.87 -10.01 0.56
N ILE A 197 -17.24 -8.72 0.47
CA ILE A 197 -16.31 -7.60 0.67
C ILE A 197 -15.77 -7.67 2.11
N ALA A 198 -16.64 -7.83 3.11
CA ALA A 198 -16.21 -7.93 4.49
C ALA A 198 -15.23 -9.09 4.76
N LEU A 199 -15.45 -10.25 4.12
CA LEU A 199 -14.56 -11.40 4.23
C LEU A 199 -13.18 -11.17 3.59
N VAL A 200 -13.08 -10.34 2.56
CA VAL A 200 -11.77 -9.99 1.97
C VAL A 200 -10.97 -9.12 2.94
N TYR A 201 -11.60 -8.14 3.57
CA TYR A 201 -10.96 -7.30 4.58
C TYR A 201 -10.60 -8.08 5.85
N ASP A 202 -11.47 -9.01 6.30
CA ASP A 202 -11.16 -9.93 7.40
C ASP A 202 -9.93 -10.80 7.09
N ALA A 203 -9.81 -11.29 5.85
CA ALA A 203 -8.62 -12.04 5.40
C ALA A 203 -7.35 -11.19 5.31
N ALA A 204 -7.49 -9.86 5.19
CA ALA A 204 -6.40 -8.89 5.26
C ALA A 204 -6.12 -8.41 6.70
N ASP A 205 -6.87 -8.90 7.70
CA ASP A 205 -6.84 -8.42 9.09
C ASP A 205 -7.17 -6.91 9.22
N GLU A 206 -7.98 -6.36 8.30
CA GLU A 206 -8.34 -4.94 8.28
C GLU A 206 -9.85 -4.68 8.44
N PRO A 207 -10.25 -3.52 9.01
CA PRO A 207 -11.63 -3.11 9.05
C PRO A 207 -12.11 -2.62 7.67
N VAL A 208 -13.36 -2.90 7.36
CA VAL A 208 -13.98 -2.45 6.11
C VAL A 208 -14.35 -0.96 6.24
N PRO A 209 -13.92 -0.09 5.30
CA PRO A 209 -14.34 1.31 5.31
C PRO A 209 -15.83 1.44 5.01
N GLU A 210 -16.50 2.48 5.51
CA GLU A 210 -17.92 2.67 5.24
C GLU A 210 -18.20 2.97 3.75
N PHE A 211 -18.91 2.07 3.06
CA PHE A 211 -19.26 2.21 1.63
C PHE A 211 -20.78 2.18 1.35
N ASP A 212 -21.62 2.07 2.38
CA ASP A 212 -23.07 2.22 2.27
C ASP A 212 -23.46 3.71 2.25
N SER A 213 -24.50 4.10 1.52
CA SER A 213 -25.18 5.42 1.65
C SER A 213 -26.68 5.24 1.60
#